data_AF-A0A431U7R8-F1
#
_entry.id   AF-A0A431U7R8-F1
#
_cell.length_a   1.000
_cell.length_b   1.000
_cell.length_c   1.000
_cell.angle_alpha   90.00
_cell.angle_beta   90.00
_cell.angle_gamma   90.00
#
_symmetry.space_group_name_H-M   'P 1'
#
loop_
_entity.id
_entity.type
_entity.pdbx_description
1 polymer ?
#
loop_
_entity_poly.entity_id
_entity_poly.type
_entity_poly.pdbx_seq_one_letter_code
_entity_poly.pdbx_strand_id
1 'polypeptide(L)'
;MPSHAIEVAWSHVRFDEGCLQVRYCGIWLEWFRFAGAKRYLNHIRDHYTFRNAPPLRLLIHQRTVLSITNPEVVLYYIQFLTNSYSLLEWPTVAISATLRPLPQYTKAYFRTHLPDYFRPATLKHLCQVTREDAPIIPVPEVVINTKGGRTIHDSFLFTLPAKHGITYIAWESTEESKATYVFKAATAHLSDALQRIFDYLVSDVVNKRQTLIYSAELQRRLHLITRISHTSFPEWRLSIQPFCPAQRLRLPQ
;
A
#
# COMPACT_ATOMS: atom_id res chain seq x y z
N MET A 1 -8.59 -32.97 -22.09
CA MET A 1 -7.29 -32.40 -21.67
C MET A 1 -7.35 -32.08 -20.19
N PRO A 2 -6.27 -32.27 -19.41
CA PRO A 2 -6.29 -31.96 -17.98
C PRO A 2 -6.35 -30.44 -17.74
N SER A 3 -6.91 -30.04 -16.59
CA SER A 3 -6.74 -28.67 -16.09
C SER A 3 -5.29 -28.44 -15.71
N HIS A 4 -4.81 -27.21 -15.83
CA HIS A 4 -3.47 -26.82 -15.42
C HIS A 4 -3.47 -25.44 -14.76
N ALA A 5 -2.53 -25.25 -13.84
CA ALA A 5 -2.33 -23.99 -13.14
C ALA A 5 -1.44 -23.05 -13.97
N ILE A 6 -1.82 -21.77 -14.02
CA ILE A 6 -1.06 -20.73 -14.71
C ILE A 6 -0.89 -19.50 -13.82
N GLU A 7 0.15 -18.72 -14.09
CA GLU A 7 0.38 -17.40 -13.50
C GLU A 7 0.26 -16.33 -14.59
N VAL A 8 -0.48 -15.26 -14.29
CA VAL A 8 -0.76 -14.17 -15.23
C VAL A 8 -0.36 -12.83 -14.60
N ALA A 9 0.42 -12.03 -15.33
CA ALA A 9 0.78 -10.68 -14.91
C ALA A 9 -0.42 -9.72 -14.94
N TRP A 10 -0.44 -8.71 -14.08
CA TRP A 10 -1.52 -7.71 -14.02
C TRP A 10 -1.75 -6.92 -15.31
N SER A 11 -0.72 -6.76 -16.14
CA SER A 11 -0.83 -6.18 -17.49
C SER A 11 -1.77 -6.99 -18.40
N HIS A 12 -1.92 -8.28 -18.13
CA HIS A 12 -2.73 -9.24 -18.87
C HIS A 12 -4.11 -9.50 -18.23
N VAL A 13 -4.51 -8.70 -17.23
CA VAL A 13 -5.82 -8.79 -16.57
C VAL A 13 -6.68 -7.59 -16.95
N ARG A 14 -7.96 -7.80 -17.26
CA ARG A 14 -8.95 -6.75 -17.51
C ARG A 14 -10.21 -6.98 -16.68
N PHE A 15 -10.86 -5.90 -16.30
CA PHE A 15 -12.10 -5.92 -15.53
C PHE A 15 -13.29 -5.42 -16.36
N ASP A 16 -14.46 -6.01 -16.18
CA ASP A 16 -15.72 -5.48 -16.73
C ASP A 16 -16.88 -5.88 -15.82
N GLU A 17 -17.67 -4.91 -15.34
CA GLU A 17 -18.86 -5.06 -14.48
C GLU A 17 -19.13 -6.47 -13.89
N GLY A 18 -18.39 -6.84 -12.83
CA GLY A 18 -18.55 -8.10 -12.12
C GLY A 18 -17.86 -9.31 -12.76
N CYS A 19 -16.99 -9.08 -13.74
CA CYS A 19 -16.20 -10.08 -14.44
C CYS A 19 -14.73 -9.65 -14.58
N LEU A 20 -13.82 -10.62 -14.67
CA LEU A 20 -12.46 -10.41 -15.18
C LEU A 20 -12.22 -11.23 -16.45
N GLN A 21 -11.27 -10.75 -17.24
CA GLN A 21 -10.70 -11.45 -18.37
C GLN A 21 -9.18 -11.49 -18.22
N VAL A 22 -8.58 -12.59 -18.67
CA VAL A 22 -7.13 -12.78 -18.60
C VAL A 22 -6.58 -13.13 -19.97
N ARG A 23 -5.35 -12.68 -20.24
CA ARG A 23 -4.63 -13.01 -21.47
C ARG A 23 -3.61 -14.12 -21.20
N TYR A 24 -3.71 -15.22 -21.94
CA TYR A 24 -2.82 -16.37 -21.87
C TYR A 24 -2.43 -16.82 -23.27
N CYS A 25 -1.13 -17.09 -23.50
CA CYS A 25 -0.57 -17.44 -24.81
C CYS A 25 -1.01 -16.49 -25.95
N GLY A 26 -1.07 -15.18 -25.66
CA GLY A 26 -1.46 -14.15 -26.63
C GLY A 26 -2.96 -13.98 -26.86
N ILE A 27 -3.80 -14.89 -26.34
CA ILE A 27 -5.26 -14.93 -26.53
C ILE A 27 -5.97 -14.48 -25.24
N TRP A 28 -7.07 -13.75 -25.38
CA TRP A 28 -7.96 -13.43 -24.26
C TRP A 28 -8.90 -14.61 -24.00
N LEU A 29 -8.92 -15.09 -22.77
CA LEU A 29 -9.81 -16.17 -22.33
C LEU A 29 -11.25 -15.66 -22.18
N GLU A 30 -12.19 -16.57 -21.94
CA GLU A 30 -13.58 -16.22 -21.64
C GLU A 30 -13.70 -15.38 -20.36
N TRP A 31 -14.74 -14.56 -20.29
CA TRP A 31 -15.05 -13.76 -19.11
C TRP A 31 -15.37 -14.66 -17.92
N PHE A 32 -14.65 -14.44 -16.82
CA PHE A 32 -14.87 -15.14 -15.56
C PHE A 32 -15.60 -14.21 -14.58
N ARG A 33 -16.70 -14.70 -13.98
CA ARG A 33 -17.45 -13.91 -12.99
C ARG A 33 -16.61 -13.70 -11.74
N PHE A 34 -16.41 -12.45 -11.36
CA PHE A 34 -15.70 -12.04 -10.17
C PHE A 34 -16.34 -10.78 -9.58
N ALA A 35 -17.05 -10.94 -8.47
CA ALA A 35 -17.75 -9.83 -7.83
C ALA A 35 -16.80 -8.70 -7.44
N GLY A 36 -17.27 -7.45 -7.57
CA GLY A 36 -16.47 -6.26 -7.28
C GLY A 36 -15.54 -5.81 -8.41
N ALA A 37 -15.35 -6.61 -9.46
CA ALA A 37 -14.65 -6.15 -10.66
C ALA A 37 -15.42 -5.01 -11.33
N LYS A 38 -14.74 -3.89 -11.61
CA LYS A 38 -15.35 -2.71 -12.23
C LYS A 38 -14.53 -2.24 -13.40
N ARG A 39 -15.20 -1.78 -14.47
CA ARG A 39 -14.52 -1.37 -15.71
C ARG A 39 -13.54 -0.21 -15.47
N TYR A 40 -13.89 0.72 -14.59
CA TYR A 40 -13.05 1.89 -14.29
C TYR A 40 -11.69 1.53 -13.69
N LEU A 41 -11.54 0.35 -13.07
CA LEU A 41 -10.27 -0.11 -12.50
C LEU A 41 -9.19 -0.24 -13.58
N ASN A 42 -9.57 -0.51 -14.83
CA ASN A 42 -8.62 -0.56 -15.95
C ASN A 42 -8.02 0.82 -16.25
N HIS A 43 -8.75 1.92 -16.03
CA HIS A 43 -8.22 3.28 -16.24
C HIS A 43 -7.23 3.67 -15.13
N ILE A 44 -7.52 3.34 -13.87
CA ILE A 44 -6.61 3.62 -12.74
C ILE A 44 -5.32 2.83 -12.89
N ARG A 45 -5.43 1.59 -13.37
CA ARG A 45 -4.30 0.72 -13.67
C ARG A 45 -3.27 1.39 -14.58
N ASP A 46 -3.70 2.22 -15.52
CA ASP A 46 -2.80 2.94 -16.44
C ASP A 46 -2.02 4.07 -15.73
N HIS A 47 -2.52 4.57 -14.60
CA HIS A 47 -1.85 5.59 -13.77
C HIS A 47 -1.06 4.99 -12.59
N TYR A 48 -1.21 3.69 -12.33
CA TYR A 48 -0.66 3.03 -11.16
C TYR A 48 0.45 2.04 -11.53
N THR A 49 1.56 2.11 -10.82
CA THR A 49 2.69 1.21 -11.04
C THR A 49 2.59 -0.01 -10.12
N PHE A 50 2.24 -1.18 -10.68
CA PHE A 50 2.18 -2.46 -9.96
C PHE A 50 3.59 -2.94 -9.55
N ARG A 51 4.15 -2.34 -8.50
CA ARG A 51 5.42 -2.77 -7.92
C ARG A 51 5.14 -3.87 -6.89
N ASN A 52 5.86 -5.00 -7.00
CA ASN A 52 5.75 -6.15 -6.09
C ASN A 52 4.36 -6.83 -6.03
N ALA A 53 3.48 -6.50 -6.97
CA ALA A 53 2.18 -7.16 -7.15
C ALA A 53 2.37 -8.66 -7.43
N PRO A 54 1.84 -9.58 -6.59
CA PRO A 54 1.86 -11.00 -6.91
C PRO A 54 1.11 -11.25 -8.24
N PRO A 55 1.59 -12.15 -9.11
CA PRO A 55 0.83 -12.54 -10.29
C PRO A 55 -0.49 -13.22 -9.90
N LEU A 56 -1.48 -13.11 -10.78
CA LEU A 56 -2.75 -13.80 -10.60
C LEU A 56 -2.58 -15.28 -10.93
N ARG A 57 -2.95 -16.16 -9.99
CA ARG A 57 -2.86 -17.60 -10.14
C ARG A 57 -4.24 -18.18 -10.47
N LEU A 58 -4.29 -18.96 -11.53
CA LEU A 58 -5.53 -19.45 -12.11
C LEU A 58 -5.46 -20.95 -12.37
N LEU A 59 -6.58 -21.63 -12.19
CA LEU A 59 -6.79 -22.96 -12.72
C LEU A 59 -7.60 -22.85 -14.00
N ILE A 60 -7.05 -23.33 -15.12
CA ILE A 60 -7.70 -23.26 -16.42
C ILE A 60 -7.96 -24.65 -16.99
N HIS A 61 -9.03 -24.77 -17.76
CA HIS A 61 -9.31 -25.94 -18.59
C HIS A 61 -9.68 -25.48 -19.98
N GLN A 62 -8.90 -25.90 -20.98
CA GLN A 62 -8.99 -25.41 -22.36
C GLN A 62 -8.85 -23.88 -22.42
N ARG A 63 -9.95 -23.15 -22.63
CA ARG A 63 -9.97 -21.68 -22.74
C ARG A 63 -10.81 -21.00 -21.65
N THR A 64 -11.26 -21.77 -20.67
CA THR A 64 -12.13 -21.29 -19.60
C THR A 64 -11.35 -21.26 -18.29
N VAL A 65 -11.47 -20.14 -17.58
CA VAL A 65 -10.97 -20.03 -16.21
C VAL A 65 -11.93 -20.79 -15.30
N LEU A 66 -11.44 -21.81 -14.60
CA LEU A 66 -12.24 -22.58 -13.64
C LEU A 66 -12.28 -21.88 -12.28
N SER A 67 -11.12 -21.40 -11.83
CA SER A 67 -11.00 -20.67 -10.56
C SER A 67 -9.74 -19.80 -10.51
N ILE A 68 -9.79 -18.78 -9.65
CA ILE A 68 -8.62 -18.04 -9.18
C ILE A 68 -8.18 -18.70 -7.87
N THR A 69 -6.90 -19.08 -7.77
CA THR A 69 -6.37 -19.78 -6.60
C THR A 69 -5.81 -18.85 -5.53
N ASN A 70 -5.61 -17.57 -5.85
CA ASN A 70 -5.24 -16.50 -4.92
C ASN A 70 -6.22 -15.30 -4.98
N PRO A 71 -7.53 -15.51 -4.75
CA PRO A 71 -8.57 -14.48 -4.91
C PRO A 71 -8.35 -13.24 -4.02
N GLU A 72 -7.68 -13.41 -2.88
CA GLU A 72 -7.29 -12.35 -1.96
C GLU A 72 -6.47 -11.24 -2.63
N VAL A 73 -5.62 -11.57 -3.62
CA VAL A 73 -4.81 -10.58 -4.33
C VAL A 73 -5.72 -9.70 -5.20
N VAL A 74 -6.72 -10.30 -5.84
CA VAL A 74 -7.71 -9.56 -6.66
C VAL A 74 -8.58 -8.68 -5.77
N LEU A 75 -9.06 -9.20 -4.65
CA LEU A 75 -9.88 -8.45 -3.71
C LEU A 75 -9.12 -7.26 -3.13
N TYR A 76 -7.86 -7.45 -2.74
CA TYR A 76 -6.99 -6.36 -2.29
C TYR A 76 -6.87 -5.28 -3.36
N TYR A 77 -6.56 -5.65 -4.61
CA TYR A 77 -6.40 -4.68 -5.68
C TYR A 77 -7.70 -3.96 -6.05
N ILE A 78 -8.82 -4.66 -6.09
CA ILE A 78 -10.13 -4.03 -6.29
C ILE A 78 -10.37 -2.99 -5.20
N GLN A 79 -10.17 -3.36 -3.92
CA GLN A 79 -10.36 -2.44 -2.81
C GLN A 79 -9.40 -1.25 -2.86
N PHE A 80 -8.11 -1.51 -3.10
CA PHE A 80 -7.07 -0.48 -3.21
C PHE A 80 -7.37 0.50 -4.34
N LEU A 81 -7.64 0.00 -5.55
CA LEU A 81 -7.92 0.81 -6.72
C LEU A 81 -9.27 1.54 -6.59
N THR A 82 -10.30 0.92 -6.01
CA THR A 82 -11.59 1.59 -5.70
C THR A 82 -11.37 2.76 -4.76
N ASN A 83 -10.60 2.56 -3.68
CA ASN A 83 -10.25 3.64 -2.75
C ASN A 83 -9.36 4.69 -3.41
N SER A 84 -8.56 4.31 -4.40
CA SER A 84 -7.74 5.25 -5.17
C SER A 84 -8.60 6.09 -6.12
N TYR A 85 -9.58 5.49 -6.79
CA TYR A 85 -10.46 6.16 -7.75
C TYR A 85 -11.20 7.34 -7.16
N SER A 86 -11.83 7.12 -6.00
CA SER A 86 -12.57 8.15 -5.29
C SER A 86 -11.67 9.33 -4.90
N LEU A 87 -10.37 9.10 -4.74
CA LEU A 87 -9.37 10.15 -4.48
C LEU A 87 -8.94 10.90 -5.76
N LEU A 88 -9.02 10.27 -6.94
CA LEU A 88 -8.67 10.90 -8.22
C LEU A 88 -9.77 11.83 -8.75
N GLU A 89 -11.04 11.55 -8.43
CA GLU A 89 -12.19 12.37 -8.84
C GLU A 89 -12.51 13.52 -7.87
N TRP A 90 -11.81 13.61 -6.72
CA TRP A 90 -12.07 14.66 -5.75
C TRP A 90 -11.30 15.96 -6.02
N PRO A 91 -11.97 17.13 -5.92
CA PRO A 91 -11.32 18.42 -6.06
C PRO A 91 -10.41 18.66 -4.84
N THR A 92 -9.09 18.72 -5.05
CA THR A 92 -8.06 19.31 -4.18
C THR A 92 -8.48 19.49 -2.71
N VAL A 93 -8.63 18.39 -1.96
CA VAL A 93 -9.06 18.51 -0.57
C VAL A 93 -7.82 18.72 0.29
N ALA A 94 -7.80 19.88 0.96
CA ALA A 94 -6.98 20.16 2.13
C ALA A 94 -7.03 18.98 3.11
N ILE A 95 -6.01 18.80 3.96
CA ILE A 95 -6.05 17.78 5.03
C ILE A 95 -7.40 17.86 5.75
N SER A 96 -8.26 16.87 5.51
CA SER A 96 -9.66 16.94 5.89
C SER A 96 -9.76 16.64 7.39
N ALA A 97 -10.65 17.36 8.07
CA ALA A 97 -10.99 17.07 9.46
C ALA A 97 -11.87 15.80 9.59
N THR A 98 -12.31 15.20 8.48
CA THR A 98 -13.21 14.04 8.48
C THR A 98 -12.41 12.74 8.50
N LEU A 99 -12.56 11.97 9.58
CA LEU A 99 -12.05 10.60 9.67
C LEU A 99 -12.73 9.74 8.60
N ARG A 100 -11.93 9.21 7.67
CA ARG A 100 -12.39 8.24 6.68
C ARG A 100 -12.12 6.84 7.21
N PRO A 101 -12.96 5.85 6.88
CA PRO A 101 -12.64 4.46 7.14
C PRO A 101 -11.44 4.07 6.28
N LEU A 102 -10.23 4.14 6.87
CA LEU A 102 -9.01 3.71 6.21
C LEU A 102 -9.06 2.19 6.01
N PRO A 103 -8.57 1.65 4.88
CA PRO A 103 -8.40 0.21 4.74
C PRO A 103 -7.43 -0.29 5.82
N GLN A 104 -7.90 -1.26 6.61
CA GLN A 104 -7.17 -1.81 7.75
C GLN A 104 -6.84 -3.26 7.48
N TYR A 105 -5.64 -3.52 6.96
CA TYR A 105 -5.11 -4.87 6.83
C TYR A 105 -4.14 -5.13 7.97
N THR A 106 -4.28 -6.26 8.65
CA THR A 106 -3.37 -6.61 9.74
C THR A 106 -2.06 -7.18 9.19
N LYS A 107 -1.03 -7.17 10.03
CA LYS A 107 0.22 -7.88 9.77
C LYS A 107 0.01 -9.36 9.44
N ALA A 108 -0.92 -10.02 10.13
CA ALA A 108 -1.30 -11.41 9.86
C ALA A 108 -1.90 -11.56 8.46
N TYR A 109 -2.80 -10.66 8.05
CA TYR A 109 -3.38 -10.66 6.71
C TYR A 109 -2.29 -10.60 5.63
N PHE A 110 -1.37 -9.64 5.73
CA PHE A 110 -0.29 -9.53 4.74
C PHE A 110 0.62 -10.76 4.70
N ARG A 111 0.96 -11.33 5.85
CA ARG A 111 1.81 -12.54 5.92
C ARG A 111 1.16 -13.74 5.22
N THR A 112 -0.14 -13.92 5.41
CA THR A 112 -0.88 -15.07 4.88
C THR A 112 -1.24 -14.88 3.40
N HIS A 113 -1.66 -13.68 3.02
CA HIS A 113 -2.35 -13.43 1.76
C HIS A 113 -1.52 -12.64 0.75
N LEU A 114 -0.64 -11.77 1.22
CA LEU A 114 0.06 -10.78 0.38
C LEU A 114 1.57 -10.69 0.67
N PRO A 115 2.31 -11.81 0.85
CA PRO A 115 3.70 -11.78 1.32
C PRO A 115 4.66 -11.08 0.35
N ASP A 116 4.34 -11.08 -0.95
CA ASP A 116 5.19 -10.47 -1.99
C ASP A 116 5.26 -8.94 -1.93
N TYR A 117 4.27 -8.26 -1.34
CA TYR A 117 4.30 -6.80 -1.23
C TYR A 117 5.45 -6.30 -0.34
N PHE A 118 5.91 -7.15 0.57
CA PHE A 118 7.02 -6.85 1.48
C PHE A 118 8.33 -7.50 1.02
N ARG A 119 8.55 -7.58 -0.30
CA ARG A 119 9.84 -7.99 -0.90
C ARG A 119 10.99 -7.05 -0.50
N PRO A 120 10.86 -5.72 -0.56
CA PRO A 120 11.90 -4.82 -0.05
C PRO A 120 12.20 -5.09 1.43
N ALA A 121 13.48 -5.17 1.78
CA ALA A 121 13.92 -5.53 3.12
C ALA A 121 13.38 -4.55 4.19
N THR A 122 13.25 -3.27 3.85
CA THR A 122 12.68 -2.23 4.71
C THR A 122 11.20 -2.49 5.02
N LEU A 123 10.38 -2.73 4.00
CA LEU A 123 8.96 -3.10 4.15
C LEU A 123 8.78 -4.38 4.96
N LYS A 124 9.61 -5.40 4.70
CA LYS A 124 9.61 -6.65 5.48
C LYS A 124 9.89 -6.39 6.95
N HIS A 125 10.90 -5.57 7.24
CA HIS A 125 11.26 -5.21 8.61
C HIS A 125 10.15 -4.41 9.29
N LEU A 126 9.60 -3.38 8.64
CA LEU A 126 8.49 -2.57 9.17
C LEU A 126 7.26 -3.43 9.48
N CYS A 127 6.89 -4.35 8.58
CA CYS A 127 5.82 -5.31 8.85
C CYS A 127 6.12 -6.17 10.09
N GLN A 128 7.36 -6.64 10.27
CA GLN A 128 7.74 -7.44 11.44
C GLN A 128 7.63 -6.68 12.76
N VAL A 129 8.05 -5.41 12.79
CA VAL A 129 8.05 -4.58 14.01
C VAL A 129 6.73 -3.86 14.26
N THR A 130 5.83 -3.80 13.27
CA THR A 130 4.47 -3.28 13.42
C THR A 130 3.74 -3.99 14.56
N ARG A 131 2.98 -3.21 15.32
CA ARG A 131 2.16 -3.69 16.44
C ARG A 131 1.15 -4.72 15.93
N GLU A 132 1.00 -5.85 16.63
CA GLU A 132 0.26 -7.01 16.10
C GLU A 132 -1.23 -6.71 15.84
N ASP A 133 -1.84 -5.89 16.69
CA ASP A 133 -3.22 -5.43 16.64
C ASP A 133 -3.41 -4.14 15.82
N ALA A 134 -2.34 -3.53 15.33
CA ALA A 134 -2.45 -2.31 14.55
C ALA A 134 -2.59 -2.61 13.05
N PRO A 135 -3.38 -1.79 12.33
CA PRO A 135 -3.46 -1.91 10.89
C PRO A 135 -2.17 -1.42 10.22
N ILE A 136 -1.83 -2.09 9.14
CA ILE A 136 -0.94 -1.59 8.09
C ILE A 136 -1.84 -0.98 7.03
N ILE A 137 -1.71 0.33 6.81
CA ILE A 137 -2.59 1.07 5.91
C ILE A 137 -1.88 1.21 4.57
N PRO A 138 -2.38 0.58 3.49
CA PRO A 138 -1.89 0.85 2.15
C PRO A 138 -2.36 2.23 1.71
N VAL A 139 -1.47 2.96 1.02
CA VAL A 139 -1.69 4.33 0.58
C VAL A 139 -1.35 4.47 -0.90
N PRO A 140 -2.31 4.90 -1.74
CA PRO A 140 -2.03 5.31 -3.10
C PRO A 140 -1.34 6.68 -3.09
N GLU A 141 -0.01 6.70 -2.93
CA GLU A 141 0.78 7.92 -2.94
C GLU A 141 0.66 8.59 -4.31
N VAL A 142 -0.02 9.74 -4.35
CA VAL A 142 -0.10 10.56 -5.56
C VAL A 142 1.25 11.24 -5.75
N VAL A 143 1.91 10.97 -6.88
CA VAL A 143 3.21 11.56 -7.23
C VAL A 143 2.99 12.52 -8.39
N ILE A 144 3.21 13.81 -8.12
CA ILE A 144 3.13 14.86 -9.13
C ILE A 144 4.50 15.50 -9.26
N ASN A 145 5.06 15.44 -10.46
CA ASN A 145 6.35 16.05 -10.78
C ASN A 145 6.18 17.54 -11.16
N THR A 146 7.30 18.26 -11.28
CA THR A 146 7.30 19.70 -11.61
C THR A 146 6.71 20.03 -12.99
N LYS A 147 6.60 19.04 -13.88
CA LYS A 147 6.00 19.17 -15.22
C LYS A 147 4.51 18.84 -15.23
N GLY A 148 3.90 18.58 -14.07
CA GLY A 148 2.48 18.23 -13.94
C GLY A 148 2.16 16.75 -14.24
N GLY A 149 3.17 15.92 -14.51
CA GLY A 149 2.96 14.48 -14.69
C GLY A 149 2.51 13.84 -13.38
N ARG A 150 1.40 13.10 -13.42
CA ARG A 150 0.74 12.46 -12.27
C ARG A 150 0.81 10.94 -12.39
N THR A 151 1.33 10.30 -11.35
CA THR A 151 1.36 8.83 -11.20
C THR A 151 0.93 8.44 -9.79
N ILE A 152 0.51 7.19 -9.61
CA ILE A 152 0.15 6.63 -8.31
C ILE A 152 1.14 5.52 -7.95
N HIS A 153 1.73 5.65 -6.78
CA HIS A 153 2.74 4.72 -6.28
C HIS A 153 2.22 4.03 -5.02
N ASP A 154 2.57 2.75 -4.84
CA ASP A 154 2.27 2.06 -3.59
C ASP A 154 3.19 2.52 -2.47
N SER A 155 2.55 2.93 -1.38
CA SER A 155 3.18 3.22 -0.11
C SER A 155 2.35 2.63 1.02
N PHE A 156 2.94 2.53 2.20
CA PHE A 156 2.29 1.98 3.39
C PHE A 156 2.56 2.87 4.60
N LEU A 157 1.58 2.96 5.49
CA LEU A 157 1.75 3.48 6.85
C LEU A 157 1.80 2.30 7.82
N PHE A 158 2.92 2.17 8.51
CA PHE A 158 3.13 1.17 9.55
C PHE A 158 3.03 1.82 10.92
N THR A 159 2.19 1.24 11.78
CA THR A 159 2.07 1.66 13.17
C THR A 159 3.12 0.92 14.01
N LEU A 160 4.14 1.65 14.44
CA LEU A 160 5.22 1.10 15.25
C LEU A 160 4.79 0.99 16.73
N PRO A 161 5.47 0.16 17.55
CA PRO A 161 5.07 -0.05 18.93
C PRO A 161 5.12 1.23 19.77
N ALA A 162 4.11 1.42 20.61
CA ALA A 162 4.01 2.61 21.45
C ALA A 162 4.98 2.57 22.64
N LYS A 163 5.47 3.74 23.04
CA LYS A 163 6.29 3.95 24.24
C LYS A 163 5.83 5.22 24.97
N HIS A 164 5.52 5.11 26.26
CA HIS A 164 5.08 6.24 27.10
C HIS A 164 3.91 7.06 26.51
N GLY A 165 2.89 6.37 25.96
CA GLY A 165 1.72 7.04 25.36
C GLY A 165 1.98 7.69 24.00
N ILE A 166 3.18 7.52 23.43
CA ILE A 166 3.54 7.98 22.08
C ILE A 166 3.62 6.77 21.15
N THR A 167 2.99 6.87 20.00
CA THR A 167 3.06 5.91 18.89
C THR A 167 3.79 6.54 17.72
N TYR A 168 4.63 5.77 17.03
CA TYR A 168 5.29 6.22 15.80
C TYR A 168 4.63 5.62 14.57
N ILE A 169 4.60 6.39 13.48
CA ILE A 169 4.05 5.98 12.20
C ILE A 169 5.18 6.07 11.18
N ALA A 170 5.48 4.97 10.50
CA ALA A 170 6.44 4.96 9.41
C ALA A 170 5.71 4.96 8.07
N TRP A 171 5.95 5.99 7.25
CA TRP A 171 5.58 6.01 5.84
C TRP A 171 6.73 5.46 5.01
N GLU A 172 6.44 4.38 4.30
CA GLU A 172 7.40 3.66 3.47
C GLU A 172 6.86 3.42 2.07
N SER A 173 7.70 3.56 1.05
CA SER A 173 7.35 3.27 -0.33
C SER A 173 7.72 1.86 -0.73
N THR A 174 7.01 1.33 -1.72
CA THR A 174 7.48 0.15 -2.48
C THR A 174 8.67 0.44 -3.38
N GLU A 175 9.03 1.72 -3.59
CA GLU A 175 10.24 2.11 -4.30
C GLU A 175 11.44 2.20 -3.37
N GLU A 176 12.41 1.32 -3.58
CA GLU A 176 13.63 1.20 -2.76
C GLU A 176 14.52 2.45 -2.79
N SER A 177 14.33 3.34 -3.77
CA SER A 177 15.07 4.60 -3.85
C SER A 177 14.48 5.72 -2.98
N LYS A 178 13.29 5.51 -2.40
CA LYS A 178 12.60 6.52 -1.59
C LYS A 178 12.85 6.30 -0.10
N ALA A 179 13.23 7.37 0.59
CA ALA A 179 13.43 7.38 2.03
C ALA A 179 12.16 7.02 2.83
N THR A 180 12.36 6.50 4.04
CA THR A 180 11.28 6.32 5.05
C THR A 180 11.08 7.61 5.82
N TYR A 181 9.83 7.94 6.14
CA TYR A 181 9.47 9.11 6.94
C TYR A 181 8.80 8.66 8.22
N VAL A 182 9.26 9.16 9.36
CA VAL A 182 8.75 8.78 10.67
C VAL A 182 8.01 9.96 11.30
N PHE A 183 6.77 9.72 11.71
CA PHE A 183 5.91 10.68 12.39
C PHE A 183 5.64 10.23 13.81
N LYS A 184 5.33 11.17 14.71
CA LYS A 184 4.86 10.87 16.07
C LYS A 184 3.39 11.21 16.24
N ALA A 185 2.70 10.42 17.04
CA ALA A 185 1.34 10.70 17.49
C ALA A 185 1.19 10.31 18.96
N ALA A 186 0.35 11.03 19.70
CA ALA A 186 -0.17 10.49 20.94
C ALA A 186 -1.02 9.26 20.61
N THR A 187 -0.90 8.17 21.38
CA THR A 187 -1.64 6.92 21.12
C THR A 187 -3.15 7.15 21.07
N ALA A 188 -3.67 8.06 21.89
CA ALA A 188 -5.08 8.45 21.91
C ALA A 188 -5.55 9.16 20.63
N HIS A 189 -4.64 9.74 19.84
CA HIS A 189 -4.92 10.49 18.62
C HIS A 189 -4.33 9.81 17.37
N LEU A 190 -4.09 8.50 17.44
CA LEU A 190 -3.47 7.73 16.36
C LEU A 190 -4.31 7.78 15.06
N SER A 191 -5.63 7.59 15.15
CA SER A 191 -6.51 7.65 13.98
C SER A 191 -6.44 9.01 13.28
N ASP A 192 -6.49 10.11 14.04
CA ASP A 192 -6.41 11.46 13.47
C ASP A 192 -5.06 11.68 12.79
N ALA A 193 -3.97 11.21 13.40
CA ALA A 193 -2.64 11.33 12.82
C ALA A 193 -2.50 10.52 11.52
N LEU A 194 -2.98 9.27 11.51
CA LEU A 194 -3.00 8.41 10.32
C LEU A 194 -3.82 9.05 9.20
N GLN A 195 -5.00 9.61 9.52
CA GLN A 195 -5.83 10.31 8.53
C GLN A 195 -5.11 11.54 7.96
N ARG A 196 -4.49 12.38 8.80
CA ARG A 196 -3.77 13.57 8.33
C ARG A 196 -2.61 13.22 7.40
N ILE A 197 -1.85 12.17 7.74
CA ILE A 197 -0.76 11.68 6.90
C ILE A 197 -1.32 11.10 5.60
N PHE A 198 -2.33 10.24 5.68
CA PHE A 198 -2.99 9.66 4.52
C PHE A 198 -3.48 10.75 3.55
N ASP A 199 -4.21 11.74 4.05
CA ASP A 199 -4.71 12.88 3.28
C ASP A 199 -3.59 13.64 2.57
N TYR A 200 -2.49 13.88 3.27
CA TYR A 200 -1.33 14.51 2.67
C TYR A 200 -0.75 13.67 1.51
N LEU A 201 -0.64 12.35 1.68
CA LEU A 201 -0.06 11.44 0.69
C LEU A 201 -0.91 11.29 -0.57
N VAL A 202 -2.22 11.44 -0.45
CA VAL A 202 -3.17 11.34 -1.57
C VAL A 202 -3.55 12.69 -2.18
N SER A 203 -3.12 13.80 -1.56
CA SER A 203 -3.37 15.17 -2.08
C SER A 203 -2.66 15.45 -3.40
N ASP A 204 -2.92 16.59 -4.04
CA ASP A 204 -2.21 17.03 -5.26
C ASP A 204 -0.97 17.89 -4.97
N VAL A 205 -0.40 17.81 -3.77
CA VAL A 205 0.87 18.51 -3.46
C VAL A 205 1.97 18.02 -4.41
N VAL A 206 2.58 18.96 -5.15
CA VAL A 206 3.70 18.71 -6.06
C VAL A 206 4.95 18.36 -5.25
N ASN A 207 5.72 17.37 -5.72
CA ASN A 207 6.96 16.91 -5.07
C ASN A 207 6.82 16.67 -3.55
N LYS A 208 5.75 15.98 -3.10
CA LYS A 208 5.40 15.78 -1.67
C LYS A 208 6.61 15.59 -0.77
N ARG A 209 7.44 14.59 -1.07
CA ARG A 209 8.62 14.24 -0.26
C ARG A 209 9.59 15.40 -0.08
N GLN A 210 9.80 16.21 -1.11
CA GLN A 210 10.59 17.43 -1.03
C GLN A 210 9.82 18.49 -0.22
N THR A 211 8.59 18.78 -0.60
CA THR A 211 7.76 19.80 0.05
C THR A 211 7.63 19.59 1.57
N LEU A 212 7.49 18.34 2.02
CA LEU A 212 7.48 17.98 3.44
C LEU A 212 8.81 18.32 4.14
N ILE A 213 9.96 18.10 3.48
CA ILE A 213 11.28 18.35 4.06
C ILE A 213 11.62 19.84 4.13
N TYR A 214 11.10 20.66 3.21
CA TYR A 214 11.41 22.11 3.19
C TYR A 214 10.34 22.99 3.84
N SER A 215 9.19 22.43 4.25
CA SER A 215 8.13 23.18 4.94
C SER A 215 8.07 22.85 6.43
N ALA A 216 8.61 23.74 7.27
CA ALA A 216 8.54 23.62 8.73
C ALA A 216 7.09 23.60 9.25
N GLU A 217 6.17 24.29 8.58
CA GLU A 217 4.74 24.26 8.89
C GLU A 217 4.16 22.86 8.68
N LEU A 218 4.41 22.24 7.51
CA LEU A 218 3.92 20.89 7.21
C LEU A 218 4.52 19.85 8.16
N GLN A 219 5.80 19.96 8.49
CA GLN A 219 6.45 19.08 9.46
C GLN A 219 5.77 19.15 10.82
N ARG A 220 5.45 20.37 11.28
CA ARG A 220 4.75 20.58 12.55
C ARG A 220 3.34 20.00 12.52
N ARG A 221 2.61 20.23 11.41
CA ARG A 221 1.22 19.78 11.21
C ARG A 221 1.09 18.26 11.14
N LEU A 222 2.05 17.61 10.51
CA LEU A 222 2.09 16.13 10.39
C LEU A 222 2.89 15.46 11.51
N HIS A 223 3.53 16.25 12.37
CA HIS A 223 4.44 15.78 13.41
C HIS A 223 5.57 14.89 12.88
N LEU A 224 6.20 15.31 11.78
CA LEU A 224 7.39 14.65 11.25
C LEU A 224 8.51 14.71 12.29
N ILE A 225 9.19 13.59 12.48
CA ILE A 225 10.35 13.47 13.37
C ILE A 225 11.64 13.39 12.56
N THR A 226 11.66 12.49 11.57
CA THR A 226 12.87 12.28 10.79
C THR A 226 12.57 11.68 9.42
N ARG A 227 13.54 11.84 8.52
CA ARG A 227 13.66 11.15 7.24
C ARG A 227 14.86 10.21 7.32
N ILE A 228 14.64 8.94 7.01
CA ILE A 228 15.69 7.91 6.99
C ILE A 228 15.99 7.54 5.54
N SER A 229 17.19 7.88 5.08
CA SER A 229 17.67 7.51 3.74
C SER A 229 17.96 6.01 3.62
N HIS A 230 17.84 5.47 2.42
CA HIS A 230 18.11 4.06 2.11
C HIS A 230 19.48 3.92 1.47
N THR A 231 20.55 4.25 2.19
CA THR A 231 21.94 4.02 1.74
C THR A 231 22.29 2.54 1.75
N SER A 232 21.94 1.86 2.85
CA SER A 232 22.01 0.41 3.00
C SER A 232 20.96 -0.07 4.01
N PHE A 233 20.51 -1.32 3.87
CA PHE A 233 19.54 -1.88 4.82
C PHE A 233 20.04 -1.92 6.28
N PRO A 234 21.31 -2.28 6.59
CA PRO A 234 21.81 -2.25 7.96
C PRO A 234 21.77 -0.85 8.61
N GLU A 235 22.20 0.19 7.89
CA GLU A 235 22.20 1.58 8.38
C GLU A 235 20.77 2.10 8.55
N TRP A 236 19.89 1.79 7.58
CA TRP A 236 18.47 2.08 7.69
C TRP A 236 17.86 1.41 8.94
N ARG A 237 18.20 0.15 9.20
CA ARG A 237 17.68 -0.61 10.35
C ARG A 237 18.13 -0.02 11.67
N LEU A 238 19.40 0.40 11.78
CA LEU A 238 19.89 1.11 12.96
C LEU A 238 19.16 2.44 13.16
N SER A 239 18.83 3.13 12.07
CA SER A 239 18.14 4.42 12.11
C SER A 239 16.66 4.30 12.51
N ILE A 240 15.98 3.21 12.15
CA ILE A 240 14.56 3.00 12.52
C ILE A 240 14.40 2.40 13.94
N GLN A 241 15.42 1.69 14.43
CA GLN A 241 15.38 0.99 15.72
C GLN A 241 14.94 1.83 16.94
N PRO A 242 15.32 3.13 17.08
CA PRO A 242 14.84 3.96 18.19
C PRO A 242 13.32 4.11 18.26
N PHE A 243 12.61 3.93 17.14
CA PHE A 243 11.15 4.02 17.04
C PHE A 243 10.45 2.67 17.21
N CYS A 244 11.22 1.58 17.29
CA CYS A 244 10.75 0.21 17.44
C CYS A 244 11.24 -0.32 18.78
N PRO A 245 10.65 0.10 19.93
CA PRO A 245 11.10 -0.38 21.22
C PRO A 245 11.04 -1.90 21.24
N ALA A 246 12.10 -2.54 21.75
CA ALA A 246 12.21 -3.99 21.80
C ALA A 246 10.91 -4.58 22.35
N GLN A 247 10.16 -5.29 21.50
CA GLN A 247 9.10 -6.16 21.98
C GLN A 247 9.83 -7.15 22.87
N ARG A 248 9.57 -7.12 24.19
CA ARG A 248 9.99 -8.23 25.05
C ARG A 248 9.30 -9.46 24.47
N LEU A 249 10.03 -10.23 23.67
CA LEU A 249 9.62 -11.56 23.26
C LEU A 249 9.39 -12.31 24.56
N ARG A 250 8.12 -12.43 24.99
CA ARG A 250 7.77 -13.42 25.99
C ARG A 250 7.99 -14.75 25.28
N LEU A 251 9.13 -15.38 25.57
CA LEU A 251 9.32 -16.78 25.25
C LEU A 251 8.14 -17.54 25.90
N PRO A 252 7.42 -18.40 25.16
CA PRO A 252 6.42 -19.25 25.78
C PRO A 252 7.11 -20.09 26.86
N GLN A 253 6.51 -20.08 28.06
CA GLN A 253 6.85 -21.00 29.14
C GLN A 253 6.34 -22.39 28.80
#